data_AF-A0AAI8XCQ1-F1
#
_entry.id   AF-A0AAI8XCQ1-F1
#
_cell.length_a   1.000
_cell.length_b   1.000
_cell.length_c   1.000
_cell.angle_alpha   90.00
_cell.angle_beta   90.00
_cell.angle_gamma   90.00
#
_symmetry.space_group_name_H-M   'P 1'
#
loop_
_entity.id
_entity.type
_entity.pdbx_description
1 polymer ?
#
loop_
_entity_poly.entity_id
_entity_poly.type
_entity_poly.pdbx_seq_one_letter_code
_entity_poly.pdbx_strand_id
1 'polypeptide(L)'
;MSGDFVQSGPREEKSGGRFFLQCPGKLRFDYAGKSGISLIADGKSVEIYNERLKTSHLDSLSKTPLKLLLDDKVEFSGSRLKSVKDDGAQVVTIKLADKSVFGNSNITMVFDRKSLDLRRWSLTDERG
;
A
#
# COMPACT_ATOMS: atom_id res chain seq x y z
N MET A 1 0.74 -11.73 9.79
CA MET A 1 0.71 -12.56 8.56
C MET A 1 1.96 -12.33 7.72
N SER A 2 2.30 -13.24 6.83
CA SER A 2 3.40 -13.09 5.88
C SER A 2 3.08 -13.82 4.58
N GLY A 3 3.79 -13.51 3.52
CA GLY A 3 3.63 -14.14 2.21
C GLY A 3 4.51 -13.49 1.16
N ASP A 4 4.27 -13.84 -0.10
CA ASP A 4 4.95 -13.23 -1.24
C ASP A 4 4.13 -12.06 -1.80
N PHE A 5 4.81 -11.10 -2.40
CA PHE A 5 4.17 -9.98 -3.08
C PHE A 5 4.76 -9.75 -4.47
N VAL A 6 3.98 -9.09 -5.32
CA VAL A 6 4.41 -8.54 -6.61
C VAL A 6 4.01 -7.08 -6.66
N GLN A 7 4.96 -6.22 -6.99
CA GLN A 7 4.74 -4.82 -7.32
C GLN A 7 4.94 -4.65 -8.83
N SER A 8 3.97 -3.99 -9.47
CA SER A 8 4.10 -3.56 -10.86
C SER A 8 4.32 -2.05 -10.88
N GLY A 9 5.39 -1.61 -11.52
CA GLY A 9 5.70 -0.21 -11.70
C GLY A 9 4.99 0.41 -12.91
N PRO A 10 5.18 1.72 -13.15
CA PRO A 10 4.47 2.46 -14.19
C PRO A 10 4.76 1.99 -15.62
N ARG A 11 5.87 1.29 -15.85
CA ARG A 11 6.26 0.73 -17.17
C ARG A 11 6.12 -0.79 -17.19
N GLU A 12 5.20 -1.33 -16.38
CA GLU A 12 4.94 -2.76 -16.20
C GLU A 12 6.14 -3.57 -15.68
N GLU A 13 7.18 -2.91 -15.18
CA GLU A 13 8.28 -3.58 -14.51
C GLU A 13 7.79 -4.27 -13.25
N LYS A 14 8.12 -5.56 -13.10
CA LYS A 14 7.71 -6.34 -11.94
C LYS A 14 8.86 -6.49 -10.98
N SER A 15 8.64 -6.06 -9.75
CA SER A 15 9.45 -6.45 -8.60
C SER A 15 8.59 -7.28 -7.65
N GLY A 16 9.23 -7.98 -6.72
CA GLY A 16 8.53 -8.80 -5.76
C GLY A 16 9.46 -9.21 -4.64
N GLY A 17 8.93 -10.03 -3.74
CA GLY A 17 9.68 -10.53 -2.60
C GLY A 17 8.75 -11.00 -1.51
N ARG A 18 9.19 -10.88 -0.26
CA ARG A 18 8.43 -11.35 0.90
C ARG A 18 7.92 -10.17 1.71
N PHE A 19 6.70 -10.29 2.23
CA PHE A 19 6.14 -9.32 3.15
C PHE A 19 5.81 -9.93 4.51
N PHE A 20 5.80 -9.06 5.51
CA PHE A 20 5.36 -9.33 6.87
C PHE A 20 4.44 -8.20 7.31
N LEU A 21 3.22 -8.54 7.72
CA LEU A 21 2.21 -7.58 8.12
C LEU A 21 1.71 -7.91 9.52
N GLN A 22 1.73 -6.91 10.39
CA GLN A 22 1.13 -6.95 11.71
C GLN A 22 0.35 -5.66 11.92
N CYS A 23 -0.97 -5.75 11.75
CA CYS A 23 -1.84 -4.62 12.04
C CYS A 23 -2.00 -4.43 13.56
N PRO A 24 -2.15 -3.17 14.03
CA PRO A 24 -2.00 -1.94 13.25
C PRO A 24 -0.52 -1.50 13.11
N GLY A 25 -0.23 -0.79 12.02
CA GLY A 25 0.94 0.06 11.87
C GLY A 25 2.24 -0.62 11.43
N LYS A 26 2.38 -1.95 11.56
CA LYS A 26 3.64 -2.64 11.26
C LYS A 26 3.59 -3.39 9.95
N LEU A 27 4.54 -3.10 9.08
CA LEU A 27 4.70 -3.72 7.78
C LEU A 27 6.18 -3.84 7.46
N ARG A 28 6.57 -4.90 6.77
CA ARG A 28 7.88 -5.02 6.17
C ARG A 28 7.76 -5.68 4.80
N PHE A 29 8.38 -5.07 3.80
CA PHE A 29 8.60 -5.65 2.47
C PHE A 29 10.10 -5.82 2.26
N ASP A 30 10.53 -7.05 2.03
CA ASP A 30 11.88 -7.38 1.61
C ASP A 30 11.87 -7.65 0.11
N TYR A 31 12.46 -6.76 -0.69
CA TYR A 31 12.51 -6.92 -2.14
C TYR A 31 13.54 -7.99 -2.51
N ALA A 32 13.13 -8.92 -3.38
CA ALA A 32 13.98 -10.01 -3.86
C ALA A 32 15.05 -9.54 -4.86
N GLY A 33 15.99 -10.44 -5.16
CA GLY A 33 17.05 -10.23 -6.13
C GLY A 33 18.22 -9.43 -5.56
N LYS A 34 18.89 -8.65 -6.43
CA LYS A 34 20.08 -7.88 -6.06
C LYS A 34 19.76 -6.46 -5.58
N SER A 35 18.51 -6.13 -5.28
CA SER A 35 18.14 -4.78 -4.83
C SER A 35 18.72 -4.46 -3.46
N GLY A 36 18.63 -5.40 -2.50
CA GLY A 36 18.96 -5.16 -1.09
C GLY A 36 18.06 -4.09 -0.46
N ILE A 37 16.85 -3.90 -0.99
CA ILE A 37 15.91 -2.87 -0.54
C ILE A 37 14.89 -3.50 0.42
N SER A 38 14.67 -2.85 1.55
CA SER A 38 13.58 -3.15 2.47
C SER A 38 12.73 -1.91 2.71
N LEU A 39 11.41 -2.06 2.75
CA LEU A 39 10.48 -1.04 3.22
C LEU A 39 9.93 -1.49 4.57
N ILE A 40 10.08 -0.68 5.62
CA ILE A 40 9.74 -1.03 6.99
C ILE A 40 8.84 0.06 7.57
N ALA A 41 7.65 -0.30 8.05
CA ALA A 41 6.80 0.57 8.85
C ALA A 41 6.76 0.04 10.29
N ASP A 42 7.00 0.92 11.27
CA ASP A 42 7.07 0.56 12.70
C ASP A 42 5.83 1.00 13.51
N GLY A 43 4.84 1.59 12.83
CA GLY A 43 3.64 2.18 13.41
C GLY A 43 3.68 3.69 13.55
N LYS A 44 4.84 4.33 13.37
CA LYS A 44 4.99 5.80 13.39
C LYS A 44 5.68 6.33 12.14
N SER A 45 6.64 5.59 11.63
CA SER A 45 7.49 5.97 10.51
C SER A 45 7.51 4.87 9.45
N VAL A 46 7.95 5.25 8.25
CA VAL A 46 8.27 4.34 7.15
C VAL A 46 9.73 4.59 6.77
N GLU A 47 10.52 3.53 6.79
CA GLU A 47 11.91 3.52 6.36
C GLU A 47 12.05 2.73 5.06
N ILE A 48 12.71 3.32 4.07
CA ILE A 48 13.25 2.59 2.91
C ILE A 48 14.74 2.42 3.14
N TYR A 49 15.16 1.20 3.45
CA TYR A 49 16.55 0.86 3.71
C TYR A 49 17.18 0.19 2.48
N ASN A 50 18.34 0.68 2.05
CA ASN A 50 19.17 0.06 1.03
C ASN A 50 20.42 -0.54 1.68
N GLU A 51 20.42 -1.86 1.84
CA GLU A 51 21.50 -2.59 2.51
C GLU A 51 22.83 -2.50 1.76
N ARG A 52 22.78 -2.43 0.42
CA ARG A 52 23.97 -2.40 -0.44
C ARG A 52 24.71 -1.07 -0.35
N LEU A 53 23.96 0.02 -0.30
CA LEU A 53 24.50 1.38 -0.22
C LEU A 53 24.63 1.88 1.23
N LYS A 54 24.07 1.15 2.20
CA LYS A 54 23.98 1.56 3.61
C LYS A 54 23.30 2.92 3.77
N THR A 55 22.25 3.16 2.98
CA THR A 55 21.45 4.39 3.04
C THR A 55 20.03 4.08 3.51
N SER A 56 19.42 5.05 4.18
CA SER A 56 18.01 5.01 4.58
C SER A 56 17.30 6.30 4.20
N HIS A 57 16.02 6.18 3.89
CA HIS A 57 15.10 7.30 3.77
C HIS A 57 13.95 7.08 4.75
N LEU A 58 13.70 8.06 5.61
CA LEU A 58 12.72 7.97 6.68
C LEU A 58 11.66 9.04 6.52
N ASP A 59 10.40 8.60 6.52
CA ASP A 59 9.23 9.47 6.48
C ASP A 59 8.26 9.14 7.62
N SER A 60 7.39 10.10 7.92
CA SER A 60 6.28 9.86 8.85
C SER A 60 5.23 8.98 8.19
N LEU A 61 4.86 7.84 8.81
CA LEU A 61 3.84 6.93 8.29
C LEU A 61 2.54 7.68 7.99
N SER A 62 2.19 8.67 8.82
CA SER A 62 1.00 9.49 8.68
C SER A 62 0.91 10.34 7.41
N LYS A 63 2.04 10.57 6.74
CA LYS A 63 2.12 11.30 5.47
C LYS A 63 2.22 10.37 4.26
N THR A 64 2.14 9.07 4.48
CA THR A 64 2.23 8.08 3.40
C THR A 64 0.88 7.41 3.16
N PRO A 65 0.64 6.92 1.94
CA PRO A 65 -0.55 6.14 1.66
C PRO A 65 -0.70 4.87 2.50
N LEU A 66 0.42 4.32 3.00
CA LEU A 66 0.43 3.13 3.84
C LEU A 66 -0.34 3.32 5.16
N LYS A 67 -0.50 4.55 5.64
CA LYS A 67 -1.33 4.81 6.83
C LYS A 67 -2.72 4.18 6.69
N LEU A 68 -3.36 4.34 5.53
CA LEU A 68 -4.69 3.76 5.34
C LEU A 68 -4.68 2.23 5.36
N LEU A 69 -3.60 1.60 4.89
CA LEU A 69 -3.54 0.14 4.82
C LEU A 69 -3.18 -0.49 6.18
N LEU A 70 -2.54 0.28 7.05
CA LEU A 70 -2.02 -0.19 8.34
C LEU A 70 -2.82 0.34 9.54
N ASP A 71 -3.78 1.24 9.34
CA ASP A 71 -4.67 1.70 10.40
C ASP A 71 -5.58 0.55 10.88
N ASP A 72 -5.88 0.54 12.19
CA ASP A 72 -6.76 -0.46 12.82
C ASP A 72 -8.19 -0.41 12.26
N LYS A 73 -8.63 0.79 11.87
CA LYS A 73 -9.92 1.03 11.22
C LYS A 73 -9.74 1.94 10.04
N VAL A 74 -10.24 1.49 8.89
CA VAL A 74 -10.26 2.29 7.66
C VAL A 74 -11.69 2.75 7.43
N GLU A 75 -11.89 4.06 7.42
CA GLU A 75 -13.20 4.63 7.13
C GLU A 75 -13.30 4.95 5.63
N PHE A 76 -14.18 4.24 4.94
CA PHE A 76 -14.49 4.45 3.52
C PHE A 76 -15.69 5.37 3.34
N SER A 77 -15.69 6.51 4.04
CA SER A 77 -16.82 7.45 4.07
C SER A 77 -16.35 8.89 3.85
N GLY A 78 -17.30 9.80 3.67
CA GLY A 78 -17.03 11.24 3.60
C GLY A 78 -16.32 11.70 2.33
N SER A 79 -15.63 12.84 2.41
CA SER A 79 -15.05 13.55 1.26
C SER A 79 -13.90 12.82 0.55
N ARG A 80 -13.33 11.80 1.22
CA ARG A 80 -12.25 10.96 0.67
C ARG A 80 -12.76 9.92 -0.30
N LEU A 81 -14.01 9.47 -0.17
CA LEU A 81 -14.58 8.43 -1.01
C LEU A 81 -14.84 8.97 -2.42
N LYS A 82 -14.23 8.34 -3.43
CA LYS A 82 -14.45 8.70 -4.84
C LYS A 82 -15.42 7.75 -5.52
N SER A 83 -15.28 6.45 -5.28
CA SER A 83 -16.23 5.48 -5.79
C SER A 83 -16.15 4.17 -5.02
N VAL A 84 -17.28 3.47 -4.99
CA VAL A 84 -17.38 2.06 -4.64
C VAL A 84 -17.97 1.37 -5.87
N LYS A 85 -17.30 0.32 -6.34
CA LYS A 85 -17.80 -0.55 -7.39
C LYS A 85 -17.92 -1.96 -6.82
N ASP A 86 -19.17 -2.37 -6.63
CA ASP A 86 -19.56 -3.76 -6.40
C ASP A 86 -20.41 -4.15 -7.61
N ASP A 87 -19.83 -4.90 -8.54
CA ASP A 87 -20.50 -5.37 -9.75
C ASP A 87 -21.24 -6.70 -9.52
N GLY A 88 -21.41 -7.13 -8.26
CA GLY A 88 -22.00 -8.41 -7.90
C GLY A 88 -21.07 -9.60 -8.13
N ALA A 89 -19.82 -9.38 -8.58
CA ALA A 89 -18.82 -10.42 -8.75
C ALA A 89 -18.14 -10.80 -7.42
N GLN A 90 -16.94 -11.39 -7.52
CA GLN A 90 -16.16 -11.90 -6.39
C GLN A 90 -15.42 -10.79 -5.62
N VAL A 91 -15.39 -9.55 -6.10
CA VAL A 91 -14.59 -8.47 -5.53
C VAL A 91 -15.35 -7.16 -5.38
N VAL A 92 -14.95 -6.36 -4.40
CA VAL A 92 -15.39 -4.97 -4.21
C VAL A 92 -14.20 -4.05 -4.44
N THR A 93 -14.36 -3.04 -5.29
CA THR A 93 -13.32 -2.03 -5.54
C THR A 93 -13.69 -0.71 -4.89
N ILE A 94 -12.78 -0.17 -4.08
CA ILE A 94 -12.94 1.12 -3.41
C ILE A 94 -11.84 2.06 -3.89
N LYS A 95 -12.22 3.26 -4.32
CA LYS A 95 -11.28 4.32 -4.70
C LYS A 95 -11.40 5.49 -3.73
N LEU A 96 -10.25 5.92 -3.18
CA LEU A 96 -10.15 7.07 -2.28
C LEU A 96 -9.19 8.13 -2.83
N ALA A 97 -9.44 9.39 -2.49
CA ALA A 97 -8.52 10.49 -2.70
C ALA A 97 -8.42 11.36 -1.44
N ASP A 98 -7.19 11.68 -1.05
CA ASP A 98 -6.87 12.59 0.04
C ASP A 98 -5.58 13.31 -0.33
N LYS A 99 -5.68 14.61 -0.62
CA LYS A 99 -4.50 15.41 -1.01
C LYS A 99 -3.44 15.50 0.07
N SER A 100 -3.82 15.38 1.34
CA SER A 100 -2.87 15.43 2.45
C SER A 100 -2.04 14.16 2.60
N VAL A 101 -2.51 13.03 2.06
CA VAL A 101 -1.88 11.71 2.20
C VAL A 101 -1.36 11.16 0.87
N PHE A 102 -2.08 11.39 -0.24
CA PHE A 102 -1.76 10.88 -1.58
C PHE A 102 -1.28 11.96 -2.55
N GLY A 103 -1.26 13.23 -2.13
CA GLY A 103 -1.05 14.35 -3.04
C GLY A 103 -2.10 14.35 -4.16
N ASN A 104 -1.65 14.41 -5.41
CA ASN A 104 -2.54 14.34 -6.57
C ASN A 104 -2.90 12.90 -6.99
N SER A 105 -2.47 11.89 -6.23
CA SER A 105 -2.76 10.49 -6.52
C SER A 105 -4.06 10.01 -5.86
N ASN A 106 -4.61 8.93 -6.39
CA ASN A 106 -5.71 8.18 -5.81
C ASN A 106 -5.24 6.80 -5.40
N ILE A 107 -5.76 6.28 -4.29
CA ILE A 107 -5.58 4.88 -3.91
C ILE A 107 -6.80 4.07 -4.36
N THR A 108 -6.55 2.95 -5.01
CA THR A 108 -7.58 1.97 -5.39
C THR A 108 -7.31 0.67 -4.64
N MET A 109 -8.31 0.15 -3.94
CA MET A 109 -8.22 -1.08 -3.18
C MET A 109 -9.25 -2.08 -3.70
N VAL A 110 -8.82 -3.34 -3.83
CA VAL A 110 -9.66 -4.44 -4.28
C VAL A 110 -9.74 -5.45 -3.15
N PHE A 111 -10.96 -5.66 -2.67
CA PHE A 111 -11.28 -6.58 -1.59
C PHE A 111 -11.98 -7.81 -2.14
N ASP A 112 -11.72 -8.96 -1.53
CA ASP A 112 -12.58 -10.13 -1.66
C ASP A 112 -13.98 -9.79 -1.12
N ARG A 113 -15.05 -10.06 -1.85
CA ARG A 113 -16.40 -9.67 -1.41
C ARG A 113 -16.90 -10.50 -0.23
N LYS A 114 -16.44 -11.76 -0.09
CA LYS A 114 -16.90 -12.67 0.97
C LYS A 114 -16.09 -12.49 2.24
N SER A 115 -14.77 -12.48 2.14
CA SER A 115 -13.90 -12.36 3.31
C SER A 115 -13.56 -10.91 3.69
N LEU A 116 -13.76 -9.96 2.76
CA LEU A 116 -13.30 -8.58 2.88
C LEU A 116 -11.77 -8.46 3.00
N ASP A 117 -11.02 -9.51 2.62
CA ASP A 117 -9.56 -9.45 2.58
C ASP A 117 -9.10 -8.51 1.47
N LEU A 118 -8.17 -7.62 1.80
CA LEU A 118 -7.49 -6.79 0.80
C LEU A 118 -6.62 -7.69 -0.10
N ARG A 119 -7.01 -7.81 -1.37
CA ARG A 119 -6.27 -8.61 -2.38
C ARG A 119 -5.22 -7.80 -3.11
N ARG A 120 -5.50 -6.51 -3.34
CA ARG A 120 -4.64 -5.61 -4.10
C ARG A 120 -4.90 -4.17 -3.71
N TRP A 121 -3.85 -3.37 -3.72
CA TRP A 121 -3.96 -1.92 -3.71
C TRP A 121 -3.05 -1.33 -4.80
N SER A 122 -3.42 -0.16 -5.31
CA SER A 122 -2.61 0.59 -6.29
C SER A 122 -2.72 2.08 -6.02
N LEU A 123 -1.65 2.80 -6.34
CA LEU A 123 -1.62 4.26 -6.40
C LEU A 123 -1.57 4.69 -7.85
N THR A 124 -2.44 5.61 -8.22
CA THR A 124 -2.53 6.15 -9.58
C THR A 124 -2.51 7.67 -9.48
N ASP A 125 -1.54 8.31 -10.12
CA ASP A 125 -1.45 9.76 -10.20
C ASP A 125 -2.37 10.33 -11.31
N GLU A 126 -2.25 11.62 -11.61
CA GLU A 126 -3.06 12.29 -12.65
C GLU A 126 -2.69 11.86 -14.07
N ARG A 127 -1.56 11.19 -14.27
CA ARG A 127 -1.02 10.78 -15.58
C ARG A 127 -1.41 9.35 -15.96
N GLY A 128 -1.87 8.55 -14.99
CA GLY A 128 -2.31 7.16 -15.21
C GLY A 128 -1.26 6.15 -14.81
#